data_AF-A0A6P1L249-F1
#
_entry.id   AF-A0A6P1L249-F1
#
_cell.length_a   1.000
_cell.length_b   1.000
_cell.length_c   1.000
_cell.angle_alpha   90.00
_cell.angle_beta   90.00
_cell.angle_gamma   90.00
#
_symmetry.space_group_name_H-M   'P 1'
#
loop_
_entity.id
_entity.type
_entity.pdbx_description
1 polymer ?
#
loop_
_entity_poly.entity_id
_entity_poly.type
_entity_poly.pdbx_seq_one_letter_code
_entity_poly.pdbx_strand_id
1 'polypeptide(L)'
;MLHIRLPGFAIKILYGAVFIFFLAFTFTLPVSVQARKHRNYINTQHPVGTVVKASGPCFNNSDRYVDCGNGTVTDTVTRLIWLKKADCLEATDWATANYKAAEIKSGDCNLSDNSSPGDWRLPTKDEVTALLPPSNLNCTNPTLVDQEGSGCFAQGTQWATGIQFNYWSSTTGPYQEAGNSAWAIFLNFGGVINTSKPSLVYGWPVRGTP
;
A
#
# COMPACT_ATOMS: atom_id res chain seq x y z
N MET A 1 -46.95 -16.66 17.52
CA MET A 1 -46.76 -15.28 18.04
C MET A 1 -45.43 -14.80 17.51
N LEU A 2 -45.45 -14.01 16.44
CA LEU A 2 -44.27 -13.44 15.79
C LEU A 2 -44.48 -11.93 15.82
N HIS A 3 -43.68 -11.21 16.61
CA HIS A 3 -43.80 -9.77 16.79
C HIS A 3 -42.83 -9.05 15.85
N ILE A 4 -43.37 -8.48 14.78
CA ILE A 4 -42.67 -7.47 13.97
C ILE A 4 -43.32 -6.12 14.33
N ARG A 5 -42.55 -5.22 14.94
CA ARG A 5 -42.95 -3.84 15.23
C ARG A 5 -42.24 -2.92 14.23
N LEU A 6 -43.00 -2.14 13.48
CA LEU A 6 -42.56 -0.91 12.82
C LEU A 6 -43.54 0.22 13.18
N PRO A 7 -43.08 1.44 13.50
CA PRO A 7 -43.94 2.52 13.94
C PRO A 7 -44.40 3.39 12.77
N GLY A 8 -45.65 3.84 12.83
CA GLY A 8 -46.13 5.02 12.11
C GLY A 8 -46.91 4.73 10.82
N PHE A 9 -48.17 5.18 10.82
CA PHE A 9 -49.14 5.24 9.73
C PHE A 9 -49.99 3.99 9.49
N ALA A 10 -51.14 3.96 10.17
CA ALA A 10 -52.28 3.15 9.81
C ALA A 10 -53.07 3.84 8.68
N ILE A 11 -53.22 3.17 7.54
CA ILE A 11 -54.19 3.54 6.50
C ILE A 11 -55.22 2.40 6.44
N LYS A 12 -56.43 2.66 6.95
CA LYS A 12 -57.61 1.82 6.71
C LYS A 12 -58.32 2.39 5.49
N ILE A 13 -58.55 1.57 4.46
CA ILE A 13 -59.46 1.92 3.37
C ILE A 13 -60.51 0.79 3.26
N LEU A 14 -61.77 1.17 3.51
CA LEU A 14 -62.97 0.38 3.26
C LEU A 14 -63.34 0.50 1.77
N TYR A 15 -63.87 -0.57 1.19
CA TYR A 15 -64.41 -0.63 -0.17
C TYR A 15 -65.55 0.36 -0.39
N GLY A 16 -65.52 1.15 -1.48
CA GLY A 16 -66.70 1.86 -1.98
C GLY A 16 -66.43 3.06 -2.89
N ALA A 17 -66.79 2.91 -4.17
CA ALA A 17 -67.11 3.93 -5.17
C ALA A 17 -66.02 4.93 -5.63
N VAL A 18 -65.75 4.84 -6.92
CA VAL A 18 -64.92 5.72 -7.77
C VAL A 18 -65.57 7.09 -7.94
N PHE A 19 -64.84 8.16 -7.65
CA PHE A 19 -65.03 9.50 -8.25
C PHE A 19 -63.66 10.19 -8.33
N ILE A 20 -63.06 10.17 -9.52
CA ILE A 20 -61.81 10.87 -9.80
C ILE A 20 -62.16 12.29 -10.26
N PHE A 21 -61.99 13.28 -9.38
CA PHE A 21 -61.97 14.69 -9.75
C PHE A 21 -60.50 15.12 -9.95
N PHE A 22 -60.05 15.19 -11.21
CA PHE A 22 -58.80 15.85 -11.56
C PHE A 22 -59.02 17.37 -11.58
N LEU A 23 -58.70 18.05 -10.48
CA LEU A 23 -58.50 19.50 -10.48
C LEU A 23 -57.09 19.79 -10.98
N ALA A 24 -56.97 20.23 -12.23
CA ALA A 24 -55.72 20.73 -12.79
C ALA A 24 -55.40 22.09 -12.18
N PHE A 25 -54.47 22.14 -11.23
CA PHE A 25 -53.87 23.38 -10.75
C PHE A 25 -52.61 23.66 -11.59
N THR A 26 -52.71 24.56 -12.56
CA THR A 26 -51.54 25.08 -13.27
C THR A 26 -50.83 26.09 -12.38
N PHE A 27 -49.65 25.73 -11.87
CA PHE A 27 -48.78 26.63 -11.10
C PHE A 27 -47.73 27.24 -12.04
N THR A 28 -47.95 28.49 -12.47
CA THR A 28 -46.97 29.28 -13.20
C THR A 28 -46.01 29.93 -12.20
N LEU A 29 -44.74 29.52 -12.18
CA LEU A 29 -43.70 30.20 -11.42
C LEU A 29 -43.18 31.42 -12.22
N PRO A 30 -43.09 32.62 -11.63
CA PRO A 30 -42.38 33.72 -12.26
C PRO A 30 -40.87 33.53 -12.09
N VAL A 31 -40.14 33.45 -13.21
CA VAL A 31 -38.66 33.51 -13.18
C VAL A 31 -38.27 34.96 -12.96
N SER A 32 -37.92 35.31 -11.72
CA SER A 32 -37.25 36.59 -11.42
C SER A 32 -35.73 36.38 -11.46
N VAL A 33 -35.09 36.95 -12.48
CA VAL A 33 -33.63 37.04 -12.56
C VAL A 33 -33.17 38.08 -11.54
N GLN A 34 -32.71 37.64 -10.37
CA GLN A 34 -32.02 38.54 -9.45
C GLN A 34 -30.54 38.63 -9.84
N ALA A 35 -30.12 39.84 -10.21
CA ALA A 35 -28.72 40.18 -10.41
C ALA A 35 -27.94 39.95 -9.11
N ARG A 36 -26.98 39.02 -9.14
CA ARG A 36 -26.08 38.75 -8.01
C ARG A 36 -25.13 39.95 -7.85
N LYS A 37 -25.32 40.74 -6.80
CA LYS A 37 -24.38 41.78 -6.36
C LYS A 37 -23.02 41.11 -6.09
N HIS A 38 -22.00 41.43 -6.88
CA HIS A 38 -20.64 40.94 -6.65
C HIS A 38 -20.15 41.47 -5.30
N ARG A 39 -19.95 40.56 -4.36
CA ARG A 39 -19.29 40.83 -3.08
C ARG A 39 -17.79 40.83 -3.37
N ASN A 40 -17.12 41.95 -3.15
CA ASN A 40 -15.67 42.03 -3.21
C ASN A 40 -15.08 41.09 -2.14
N TYR A 41 -14.52 39.96 -2.59
CA TYR A 41 -13.73 39.09 -1.74
C TYR A 41 -12.30 39.62 -1.75
N ILE A 42 -11.89 40.16 -0.60
CA ILE A 42 -10.48 40.38 -0.28
C ILE A 42 -9.76 39.04 -0.38
N ASN A 43 -8.74 38.99 -1.23
CA ASN A 43 -7.92 37.80 -1.49
C ASN A 43 -7.00 37.56 -0.29
N THR A 44 -7.45 36.77 0.69
CA THR A 44 -6.52 36.08 1.57
C THR A 44 -6.06 34.84 0.84
N GLN A 45 -4.89 34.91 0.21
CA GLN A 45 -4.20 33.70 -0.24
C GLN A 45 -3.90 32.84 0.98
N HIS A 46 -4.74 31.82 1.20
CA HIS A 46 -4.29 30.60 1.85
C HIS A 46 -3.21 30.01 0.96
N PRO A 47 -2.03 29.64 1.48
CA PRO A 47 -1.08 28.89 0.68
C PRO A 47 -1.77 27.59 0.28
N VAL A 48 -1.86 27.34 -1.02
CA VAL A 48 -2.24 26.04 -1.55
C VAL A 48 -1.22 25.06 -0.99
N GLY A 49 -1.60 24.30 0.03
CA GLY A 49 -0.76 23.24 0.57
C GLY A 49 -0.50 22.25 -0.56
N THR A 50 0.71 22.28 -1.11
CA THR A 50 1.16 21.29 -2.08
C THR A 50 1.03 19.93 -1.38
N VAL A 51 0.19 19.03 -1.90
CA VAL A 51 0.19 17.65 -1.42
C VAL A 51 1.55 17.08 -1.80
N VAL A 52 2.45 16.98 -0.84
CA VAL A 52 3.78 16.41 -1.05
C VAL A 52 3.61 14.91 -1.16
N LYS A 53 3.84 14.35 -2.34
CA LYS A 53 3.82 12.91 -2.57
C LYS A 53 5.17 12.28 -2.19
N ALA A 54 5.15 10.97 -1.92
CA ALA A 54 6.36 10.17 -1.80
C ALA A 54 7.29 10.38 -3.01
N SER A 55 8.58 10.49 -2.73
CA SER A 55 9.62 10.73 -3.72
C SER A 55 9.61 9.60 -4.75
N GLY A 56 9.81 9.94 -6.02
CA GLY A 56 9.90 8.94 -7.08
C GLY A 56 11.18 8.09 -7.00
N PRO A 57 11.33 7.15 -7.94
CA PRO A 57 12.56 6.38 -8.07
C PRO A 57 13.75 7.27 -8.45
N CYS A 58 14.95 6.86 -8.06
CA CYS A 58 16.22 7.43 -8.50
C CYS A 58 16.93 6.45 -9.45
N PHE A 59 17.75 6.97 -10.35
CA PHE A 59 18.41 6.15 -11.36
C PHE A 59 19.85 6.61 -11.58
N ASN A 60 20.69 5.64 -11.93
CA ASN A 60 21.95 5.87 -12.61
C ASN A 60 22.07 4.84 -13.76
N ASN A 61 23.11 4.95 -14.58
CA ASN A 61 23.28 4.10 -15.76
C ASN A 61 24.12 2.83 -15.51
N SER A 62 24.47 2.56 -14.26
CA SER A 62 25.48 1.53 -13.93
C SER A 62 24.95 0.45 -13.00
N ASP A 63 24.05 0.81 -12.10
CA ASP A 63 23.65 -0.05 -10.99
C ASP A 63 22.21 -0.57 -11.15
N ARG A 64 22.01 -1.81 -10.71
CA ARG A 64 20.67 -2.35 -10.52
C ARG A 64 19.98 -1.70 -9.33
N TYR A 65 20.67 -1.59 -8.20
CA TYR A 65 20.13 -1.00 -6.98
C TYR A 65 20.72 0.38 -6.75
N VAL A 66 19.91 1.43 -6.85
CA VAL A 66 20.36 2.82 -6.75
C VAL A 66 19.88 3.42 -5.43
N ASP A 67 20.80 3.82 -4.57
CA ASP A 67 20.47 4.57 -3.35
C ASP A 67 20.03 5.99 -3.70
N CYS A 68 18.83 6.36 -3.23
CA CYS A 68 18.25 7.67 -3.51
C CYS A 68 18.66 8.75 -2.49
N GLY A 69 19.46 8.40 -1.49
CA GLY A 69 19.95 9.34 -0.46
C GLY A 69 18.87 9.81 0.52
N ASN A 70 17.68 9.18 0.49
CA ASN A 70 16.52 9.54 1.31
C ASN A 70 15.96 8.34 2.10
N GLY A 71 16.81 7.33 2.35
CA GLY A 71 16.42 6.09 3.03
C GLY A 71 15.78 5.04 2.12
N THR A 72 15.70 5.28 0.81
CA THR A 72 15.15 4.35 -0.17
C THR A 72 16.18 3.90 -1.20
N VAL A 73 15.94 2.73 -1.80
CA VAL A 73 16.75 2.17 -2.89
C VAL A 73 15.83 1.80 -4.04
N THR A 74 16.15 2.22 -5.25
CA THR A 74 15.41 1.82 -6.46
C THR A 74 16.05 0.58 -7.08
N ASP A 75 15.27 -0.49 -7.27
CA ASP A 75 15.65 -1.59 -8.17
C ASP A 75 15.27 -1.19 -9.61
N THR A 76 16.26 -0.86 -10.42
CA THR A 76 16.08 -0.33 -11.79
C THR A 76 15.53 -1.37 -12.78
N VAL A 77 15.64 -2.66 -12.43
CA VAL A 77 15.09 -3.78 -13.23
C VAL A 77 13.59 -3.93 -12.97
N THR A 78 13.18 -3.99 -11.70
CA THR A 78 11.75 -4.18 -11.33
C THR A 78 10.98 -2.87 -11.21
N ARG A 79 11.69 -1.73 -11.16
CA ARG A 79 11.15 -0.38 -10.89
C ARG A 79 10.48 -0.23 -9.53
N LEU A 80 10.81 -1.13 -8.61
CA LEU A 80 10.35 -1.07 -7.23
C LEU A 80 11.28 -0.19 -6.40
N ILE A 81 10.70 0.45 -5.39
CA ILE A 81 11.43 1.23 -4.39
C ILE A 81 11.40 0.45 -3.08
N TRP A 82 12.57 0.05 -2.62
CA TRP A 82 12.78 -0.71 -1.40
C TRP A 82 13.20 0.21 -0.26
N LEU A 83 12.77 -0.12 0.94
CA LEU A 83 13.31 0.52 2.14
C LEU A 83 14.77 0.09 2.32
N LYS A 84 15.70 1.04 2.47
CA LYS A 84 17.14 0.74 2.58
C LYS A 84 17.48 -0.04 3.85
N LYS A 85 16.79 0.28 4.96
CA LYS A 85 16.96 -0.35 6.27
C LYS A 85 16.02 -1.57 6.38
N ALA A 86 16.53 -2.74 6.06
CA ALA A 86 15.74 -3.97 5.94
C ALA A 86 15.31 -4.58 7.29
N ASP A 87 15.88 -4.16 8.41
CA ASP A 87 15.46 -4.52 9.78
C ASP A 87 14.53 -3.48 10.42
N CYS A 88 14.01 -2.53 9.64
CA CYS A 88 13.03 -1.54 10.10
C CYS A 88 11.81 -2.18 10.78
N LEU A 89 11.28 -3.25 10.20
CA LEU A 89 10.16 -4.00 10.76
C LEU A 89 10.65 -5.30 11.37
N GLU A 90 10.67 -5.34 12.70
CA GLU A 90 11.00 -6.54 13.48
C GLU A 90 10.10 -7.73 13.15
N ALA A 91 10.60 -8.93 13.47
CA ALA A 91 9.88 -10.17 13.26
C ALA A 91 8.52 -10.19 13.98
N THR A 92 7.45 -10.39 13.23
CA THR A 92 6.07 -10.38 13.73
C THR A 92 5.19 -11.31 12.90
N ASP A 93 3.96 -11.54 13.34
CA ASP A 93 2.99 -12.32 12.57
C ASP A 93 2.63 -11.60 11.26
N TRP A 94 2.16 -12.36 10.27
CA TRP A 94 1.91 -11.87 8.93
C TRP A 94 0.90 -10.70 8.88
N ALA A 95 -0.15 -10.73 9.71
CA ALA A 95 -1.16 -9.68 9.71
C ALA A 95 -0.58 -8.37 10.26
N THR A 96 0.16 -8.47 11.37
CA THR A 96 0.86 -7.34 11.98
C THR A 96 1.95 -6.78 11.05
N ALA A 97 2.68 -7.62 10.33
CA ALA A 97 3.71 -7.20 9.39
C ALA A 97 3.12 -6.38 8.23
N ASN A 98 1.97 -6.80 7.68
CA ASN A 98 1.26 -6.04 6.64
C ASN A 98 0.78 -4.69 7.17
N TYR A 99 0.18 -4.67 8.36
CA TYR A 99 -0.27 -3.43 9.01
C TYR A 99 0.89 -2.46 9.24
N LYS A 100 1.97 -2.93 9.88
CA LYS A 100 3.15 -2.09 10.15
C LYS A 100 3.81 -1.57 8.87
N ALA A 101 3.86 -2.37 7.80
CA ALA A 101 4.38 -1.91 6.52
C ALA A 101 3.54 -0.77 5.93
N ALA A 102 2.22 -0.83 6.05
CA ALA A 102 1.32 0.23 5.59
C ALA A 102 1.45 1.53 6.40
N GLU A 103 1.88 1.46 7.66
CA GLU A 103 1.99 2.63 8.54
C GLU A 103 3.31 3.41 8.38
N ILE A 104 4.31 2.84 7.69
CA ILE A 104 5.60 3.50 7.46
C ILE A 104 5.41 4.78 6.66
N LYS A 105 6.19 5.80 7.04
CA LYS A 105 6.20 7.11 6.40
C LYS A 105 7.56 7.79 6.54
N SER A 106 7.71 8.94 5.90
CA SER A 106 8.87 9.81 6.07
C SER A 106 9.09 10.16 7.55
N GLY A 107 10.33 10.07 8.01
CA GLY A 107 10.74 10.18 9.40
C GLY A 107 10.95 8.83 10.10
N ASP A 108 10.29 7.77 9.64
CA ASP A 108 10.52 6.41 10.15
C ASP A 108 11.70 5.76 9.43
N CYS A 109 12.43 4.89 10.10
CA CYS A 109 13.43 4.02 9.47
C CYS A 109 14.46 4.72 8.56
N ASN A 110 14.82 5.96 8.95
CA ASN A 110 15.73 6.87 8.22
C ASN A 110 15.18 7.38 6.88
N LEU A 111 13.86 7.34 6.68
CA LEU A 111 13.22 7.91 5.50
C LEU A 111 13.17 9.44 5.58
N SER A 112 13.51 10.07 4.46
CA SER A 112 13.30 11.50 4.19
C SER A 112 12.66 11.69 2.81
N ASP A 113 11.83 10.72 2.40
CA ASP A 113 11.29 10.60 1.05
C ASP A 113 9.90 11.21 0.88
N ASN A 114 9.37 11.91 1.89
CA ASN A 114 8.00 12.46 1.90
C ASN A 114 6.88 11.42 1.77
N SER A 115 7.16 10.14 2.01
CA SER A 115 6.11 9.12 2.09
C SER A 115 5.18 9.36 3.28
N SER A 116 3.95 8.89 3.13
CA SER A 116 2.87 8.89 4.11
C SER A 116 2.34 7.47 4.34
N PRO A 117 1.59 7.22 5.43
CA PRO A 117 0.93 5.94 5.63
C PRO A 117 0.07 5.56 4.41
N GLY A 118 0.19 4.31 3.98
CA GLY A 118 -0.44 3.77 2.78
C GLY A 118 0.46 3.75 1.54
N ASP A 119 1.58 4.47 1.53
CA ASP A 119 2.52 4.43 0.40
C ASP A 119 3.35 3.13 0.37
N TRP A 120 3.63 2.56 1.54
CA TRP A 120 4.44 1.35 1.71
C TRP A 120 3.57 0.11 1.91
N ARG A 121 4.08 -1.05 1.50
CA ARG A 121 3.45 -2.36 1.72
C ARG A 121 4.49 -3.46 1.83
N LEU A 122 4.07 -4.65 2.25
CA LEU A 122 4.90 -5.83 2.02
C LEU A 122 4.94 -6.21 0.52
N PRO A 123 6.07 -6.74 0.04
CA PRO A 123 6.24 -7.20 -1.32
C PRO A 123 5.39 -8.44 -1.61
N THR A 124 4.96 -8.60 -2.86
CA THR A 124 4.33 -9.85 -3.32
C THR A 124 5.37 -10.96 -3.45
N LYS A 125 4.91 -12.20 -3.63
CA LYS A 125 5.79 -13.37 -3.77
C LYS A 125 6.77 -13.18 -4.93
N ASP A 126 6.28 -12.67 -6.05
CA ASP A 126 7.09 -12.50 -7.26
C ASP A 126 8.12 -11.39 -7.05
N GLU A 127 7.76 -10.32 -6.35
CA GLU A 127 8.67 -9.22 -6.03
C GLU A 127 9.79 -9.63 -5.07
N VAL A 128 9.50 -10.41 -4.01
CA VAL A 128 10.59 -10.96 -3.16
C VAL A 128 11.44 -11.97 -3.92
N THR A 129 10.84 -12.76 -4.82
CA THR A 129 11.59 -13.72 -5.63
C THR A 129 12.58 -13.01 -6.56
N ALA A 130 12.24 -11.82 -7.06
CA ALA A 130 13.12 -11.02 -7.91
C ALA A 130 14.39 -10.50 -7.18
N LEU A 131 14.43 -10.51 -5.84
CA LEU A 131 15.65 -10.20 -5.08
C LEU A 131 16.70 -11.31 -5.14
N LEU A 132 16.28 -12.55 -5.40
CA LEU A 132 17.18 -13.69 -5.43
C LEU A 132 18.15 -13.60 -6.63
N PRO A 133 19.39 -14.09 -6.47
CA PRO A 133 20.35 -14.14 -7.56
C PRO A 133 19.87 -15.09 -8.67
N PRO A 134 20.27 -14.83 -9.93
CA PRO A 134 20.16 -15.83 -10.97
C PRO A 134 20.98 -17.08 -10.60
N SER A 135 20.57 -18.26 -11.09
CA SER A 135 21.12 -19.56 -10.70
C SER A 135 22.62 -19.77 -10.95
N ASN A 136 23.25 -18.92 -11.77
CA ASN A 136 24.69 -18.95 -12.00
C ASN A 136 25.50 -18.23 -10.90
N LEU A 137 24.84 -17.40 -10.08
CA LEU A 137 25.43 -16.75 -8.92
C LEU A 137 25.13 -17.59 -7.67
N ASN A 138 26.13 -18.29 -7.16
CA ASN A 138 26.05 -19.13 -5.96
C ASN A 138 26.12 -18.31 -4.66
N CYS A 139 25.30 -17.27 -4.56
CA CYS A 139 25.30 -16.40 -3.38
C CYS A 139 24.65 -17.09 -2.20
N THR A 140 25.25 -16.94 -1.02
CA THR A 140 24.76 -17.56 0.22
C THR A 140 24.96 -16.61 1.38
N ASN A 141 24.01 -16.56 2.31
CA ASN A 141 24.13 -15.84 3.60
C ASN A 141 24.65 -14.38 3.50
N PRO A 142 23.87 -13.43 2.97
CA PRO A 142 22.53 -13.60 2.39
C PRO A 142 22.59 -13.97 0.90
N THR A 143 21.56 -14.68 0.45
CA THR A 143 21.35 -15.05 -0.95
C THR A 143 20.72 -13.86 -1.68
N LEU A 144 21.53 -12.84 -1.91
CA LEU A 144 21.19 -11.60 -2.61
C LEU A 144 22.31 -11.23 -3.58
N VAL A 145 21.97 -10.43 -4.58
CA VAL A 145 22.95 -9.78 -5.45
C VAL A 145 23.43 -8.46 -4.86
N ASP A 146 24.62 -8.03 -5.28
CA ASP A 146 25.19 -6.72 -4.97
C ASP A 146 24.50 -5.57 -5.70
N GLN A 147 25.00 -4.35 -5.49
CA GLN A 147 24.46 -3.10 -6.07
C GLN A 147 24.37 -3.14 -7.60
N GLU A 148 25.42 -3.65 -8.26
CA GLU A 148 25.47 -3.78 -9.71
C GLU A 148 24.52 -4.87 -10.24
N GLY A 149 24.18 -5.85 -9.38
CA GLY A 149 23.35 -7.00 -9.75
C GLY A 149 24.13 -8.11 -10.45
N SER A 150 25.46 -8.02 -10.47
CA SER A 150 26.37 -8.93 -11.19
C SER A 150 27.14 -9.86 -10.25
N GLY A 151 27.25 -9.51 -8.97
CA GLY A 151 27.94 -10.26 -7.94
C GLY A 151 27.06 -10.57 -6.73
N CYS A 152 27.66 -11.23 -5.73
CA CYS A 152 26.97 -11.56 -4.49
C CYS A 152 27.03 -10.40 -3.49
N PHE A 153 25.90 -10.16 -2.81
CA PHE A 153 25.75 -9.06 -1.84
C PHE A 153 26.85 -9.01 -0.79
N ALA A 154 27.29 -10.17 -0.28
CA ALA A 154 28.32 -10.26 0.75
C ALA A 154 29.74 -9.94 0.25
N GLN A 155 29.96 -9.97 -1.07
CA GLN A 155 31.27 -9.79 -1.71
C GLN A 155 31.39 -8.45 -2.45
N GLY A 156 30.27 -7.89 -2.89
CA GLY A 156 30.21 -6.63 -3.62
C GLY A 156 29.73 -5.44 -2.77
N THR A 157 29.36 -4.37 -3.46
CA THR A 157 28.80 -3.17 -2.83
C THR A 157 27.39 -3.46 -2.30
N GLN A 158 27.19 -3.21 -1.01
CA GLN A 158 25.91 -3.44 -0.34
C GLN A 158 24.96 -2.26 -0.56
N TRP A 159 23.77 -2.54 -1.09
CA TRP A 159 22.76 -1.51 -1.36
C TRP A 159 21.76 -1.31 -0.20
N ALA A 160 21.64 -2.28 0.70
CA ALA A 160 20.75 -2.24 1.87
C ALA A 160 21.50 -2.54 3.17
N THR A 161 20.90 -2.18 4.30
CA THR A 161 21.45 -2.40 5.65
C THR A 161 20.49 -3.22 6.50
N GLY A 162 20.99 -3.83 7.57
CA GLY A 162 20.14 -4.58 8.50
C GLY A 162 19.54 -5.85 7.89
N ILE A 163 20.21 -6.48 6.93
CA ILE A 163 19.70 -7.70 6.28
C ILE A 163 19.52 -8.83 7.31
N GLN A 164 18.32 -9.41 7.32
CA GLN A 164 17.90 -10.53 8.14
C GLN A 164 17.75 -11.80 7.29
N PHE A 165 17.60 -12.94 7.94
CA PHE A 165 17.56 -14.22 7.23
C PHE A 165 16.24 -14.50 6.52
N ASN A 166 15.15 -13.83 6.88
CA ASN A 166 13.84 -14.08 6.29
C ASN A 166 12.97 -12.84 6.22
N TYR A 167 12.07 -12.80 5.24
CA TYR A 167 11.10 -11.71 5.06
C TYR A 167 9.75 -12.21 4.58
N TRP A 168 8.69 -11.66 5.16
CA TRP A 168 7.32 -11.90 4.71
C TRP A 168 7.06 -11.33 3.32
N SER A 169 6.25 -12.05 2.56
CA SER A 169 5.50 -11.50 1.43
C SER A 169 4.05 -11.22 1.82
N SER A 170 3.39 -10.25 1.18
CA SER A 170 1.94 -10.02 1.23
C SER A 170 1.11 -11.09 0.51
N THR A 171 1.72 -12.07 -0.16
CA THR A 171 0.99 -13.11 -0.88
C THR A 171 0.60 -14.26 0.07
N THR A 172 -0.70 -14.51 0.22
CA THR A 172 -1.22 -15.71 0.92
C THR A 172 -0.82 -16.97 0.16
N GLY A 173 -0.42 -18.00 0.89
CA GLY A 173 0.03 -19.26 0.33
C GLY A 173 -1.03 -20.37 0.39
N PRO A 174 -0.85 -21.46 -0.38
CA PRO A 174 -1.87 -22.52 -0.50
C PRO A 174 -1.85 -23.58 0.61
N TYR A 175 -0.87 -23.57 1.52
CA TYR A 175 -0.63 -24.69 2.45
C TYR A 175 -1.66 -24.77 3.59
N GLN A 176 -2.08 -26.03 3.87
CA GLN A 176 -2.92 -26.53 4.98
C GLN A 176 -4.08 -25.62 5.39
N GLU A 177 -5.23 -25.85 4.75
CA GLU A 177 -6.60 -25.43 5.08
C GLU A 177 -6.84 -23.93 5.39
N ALA A 178 -7.78 -23.33 4.65
CA ALA A 178 -8.35 -21.99 4.88
C ALA A 178 -7.41 -20.76 4.75
N GLY A 179 -6.26 -20.85 4.09
CA GLY A 179 -5.43 -19.67 3.80
C GLY A 179 -4.70 -19.10 5.02
N ASN A 180 -4.38 -19.96 5.99
CA ASN A 180 -3.64 -19.62 7.20
C ASN A 180 -2.11 -19.54 7.01
N SER A 181 -1.65 -19.51 5.76
CA SER A 181 -0.23 -19.41 5.43
C SER A 181 0.07 -18.28 4.45
N ALA A 182 1.32 -17.84 4.42
CA ALA A 182 1.82 -16.83 3.51
C ALA A 182 3.20 -17.21 2.98
N TRP A 183 3.60 -16.62 1.87
CA TRP A 183 4.96 -16.81 1.35
C TRP A 183 5.96 -15.97 2.14
N ALA A 184 7.14 -16.53 2.35
CA ALA A 184 8.28 -15.81 2.91
C ALA A 184 9.55 -16.20 2.16
N ILE A 185 10.43 -15.23 1.94
CA ILE A 185 11.77 -15.45 1.40
C ILE A 185 12.73 -15.74 2.55
N PHE A 186 13.65 -16.69 2.35
CA PHE A 186 14.71 -17.05 3.27
C PHE A 186 16.05 -16.89 2.57
N LEU A 187 16.81 -15.88 3.00
CA LEU A 187 18.08 -15.49 2.40
C LEU A 187 19.24 -16.37 2.86
N ASN A 188 19.09 -17.15 3.93
CA ASN A 188 20.16 -18.05 4.37
C ASN A 188 20.38 -19.25 3.43
N PHE A 189 19.34 -19.67 2.70
CA PHE A 189 19.43 -20.74 1.69
C PHE A 189 18.87 -20.37 0.31
N GLY A 190 18.34 -19.15 0.14
CA GLY A 190 17.93 -18.64 -1.17
C GLY A 190 16.67 -19.27 -1.70
N GLY A 191 15.58 -19.23 -0.92
CA GLY A 191 14.32 -19.83 -1.33
C GLY A 191 13.10 -19.07 -0.84
N VAL A 192 11.97 -19.28 -1.52
CA VAL A 192 10.66 -18.77 -1.10
C VAL A 192 9.82 -19.95 -0.65
N ILE A 193 9.44 -19.95 0.62
CA ILE A 193 8.69 -21.04 1.24
C ILE A 193 7.34 -20.56 1.74
N ASN A 194 6.46 -21.52 1.96
CA ASN A 194 5.18 -21.27 2.60
C ASN A 194 5.35 -21.38 4.13
N THR A 195 4.91 -20.35 4.86
CA THR A 195 5.07 -20.24 6.32
C THR A 195 3.72 -19.92 6.97
N SER A 196 3.48 -20.45 8.17
CA SER A 196 2.27 -20.21 8.97
C SER A 196 2.15 -18.73 9.34
N LYS A 197 0.97 -18.11 9.13
CA LYS A 197 0.77 -16.67 9.38
C LYS A 197 1.11 -16.21 10.81
N PRO A 198 0.87 -17.00 11.87
CA PRO A 198 1.31 -16.68 13.23
C PRO A 198 2.83 -16.75 13.49
N SER A 199 3.64 -17.25 12.56
CA SER A 199 5.10 -17.29 12.73
C SER A 199 5.70 -15.88 12.74
N LEU A 200 6.82 -15.72 13.44
CA LEU A 200 7.55 -14.45 13.50
C LEU A 200 8.58 -14.39 12.36
N VAL A 201 8.37 -13.48 11.41
CA VAL A 201 9.25 -13.24 10.24
C VAL A 201 9.33 -11.73 10.04
N TYR A 202 10.48 -11.21 9.60
CA TYR A 202 10.67 -9.77 9.39
C TYR A 202 9.84 -9.24 8.22
N GLY A 203 9.60 -7.93 8.19
CA GLY A 203 9.01 -7.24 7.04
C GLY A 203 10.06 -6.42 6.30
N TRP A 204 10.12 -6.54 4.97
CA TRP A 204 10.93 -5.65 4.13
C TRP A 204 10.02 -4.87 3.19
N PRO A 205 9.62 -3.64 3.56
CA PRO A 205 8.67 -2.85 2.81
C PRO A 205 9.16 -2.47 1.42
N VAL A 206 8.20 -2.46 0.48
CA VAL A 206 8.37 -2.02 -0.89
C VAL A 206 7.23 -1.08 -1.28
N ARG A 207 7.46 -0.22 -2.27
CA ARG A 207 6.40 0.51 -2.96
C ARG A 207 6.66 0.59 -4.47
N GLY A 208 5.57 0.80 -5.21
CA GLY A 208 5.63 1.05 -6.65
C GLY A 208 5.99 2.49 -6.98
N THR A 209 6.11 2.78 -8.27
CA THR A 209 6.22 4.16 -8.76
C THR A 209 4.87 4.89 -8.60
N PRO A 210 4.86 6.16 -8.13
CA PRO A 210 3.65 6.98 -8.03
C PRO A 210 2.90 7.22 -9.34
#